data_AF-A0A014MT16-F1
#
_entry.id   AF-A0A014MT16-F1
#
_cell.length_a   1.000
_cell.length_b   1.000
_cell.length_c   1.000
_cell.angle_alpha   90.00
_cell.angle_beta   90.00
_cell.angle_gamma   90.00
#
_symmetry.space_group_name_H-M   'P 1'
#
loop_
_entity.id
_entity.type
_entity.pdbx_description
1 polymer ?
#
loop_
_entity_poly.entity_id
_entity_poly.type
_entity_poly.pdbx_seq_one_letter_code
_entity_poly.pdbx_strand_id
1 'polypeptide(L)'
;MAPTEETLSSDADDNPSAARASSESPQSAARMPRWLPRAMVLALALVACYRLATWAFDQLTGLLLNILIAFFLALAIEPAVDRMAARGMRRGLATGLVFLAILVGTAGFFTLLGSMLADQIITMVQDFPKYLDDVVNWINDTFHTHLSRLEIQDSLLHSDWLQSYVKNSADNVLDVSAQVLGGLFKTLTVTLFAFYFAADGPRLRRALCSVLPPTRQVEVLRAWEIAVAKTGGYIYSRGLMALISGVAHYILLEALGVPYAPALAVWVGLISQFIPTIGTYLAGALPMLIAFTIEPWYALWVLIFVVIYQQFENYLLQPRITARTVDIHPAVSFGSVIAGTALLGAVGALIAIPATATLQAFLGAYIKRYDVTDDLRVHGRTRRRGASALARMRAALARRG
;
A
#
# COMPACT_ATOMS: atom_id res chain seq x y z
N MET A 1 -79.48 114.40 0.78
CA MET A 1 -78.92 113.06 0.51
C MET A 1 -77.75 113.29 -0.43
N ALA A 2 -76.54 112.87 -0.04
CA ALA A 2 -75.23 113.33 -0.53
C ALA A 2 -74.84 112.80 -1.93
N PRO A 3 -73.80 113.38 -2.59
CA PRO A 3 -73.62 113.32 -4.05
C PRO A 3 -72.56 112.31 -4.57
N THR A 4 -72.47 112.30 -5.92
CA THR A 4 -71.51 111.77 -6.94
C THR A 4 -70.01 111.70 -6.54
N GLU A 5 -69.07 110.96 -7.14
CA GLU A 5 -68.78 110.59 -8.56
C GLU A 5 -67.57 109.58 -8.67
N GLU A 6 -67.47 108.88 -9.81
CA GLU A 6 -66.30 108.44 -10.64
C GLU A 6 -65.03 107.66 -10.16
N THR A 7 -64.85 106.48 -10.79
CA THR A 7 -63.69 105.84 -11.52
C THR A 7 -62.22 105.90 -11.07
N LEU A 8 -61.49 104.75 -11.10
CA LEU A 8 -60.36 104.41 -12.02
C LEU A 8 -59.52 103.17 -11.59
N SER A 9 -58.89 102.54 -12.60
CA SER A 9 -58.03 101.34 -12.65
C SER A 9 -56.61 101.46 -12.07
N SER A 10 -55.93 100.34 -11.78
CA SER A 10 -54.52 100.08 -12.19
C SER A 10 -54.04 98.66 -11.84
N ASP A 11 -53.40 98.00 -12.81
CA ASP A 11 -52.52 96.83 -12.67
C ASP A 11 -51.29 97.10 -11.80
N ALA A 12 -50.70 96.06 -11.20
CA ALA A 12 -49.24 95.81 -11.16
C ALA A 12 -48.90 94.51 -10.40
N ASP A 13 -48.08 93.68 -11.04
CA ASP A 13 -47.27 92.59 -10.49
C ASP A 13 -46.54 92.96 -9.18
N ASP A 14 -46.39 91.98 -8.28
CA ASP A 14 -45.07 91.70 -7.70
C ASP A 14 -45.05 90.35 -6.95
N ASN A 15 -44.21 89.44 -7.44
CA ASN A 15 -43.65 88.31 -6.70
C ASN A 15 -42.13 88.53 -6.78
N PRO A 16 -41.33 88.44 -5.70
CA PRO A 16 -40.70 87.16 -5.43
C PRO A 16 -40.25 86.87 -3.97
N SER A 17 -40.20 85.58 -3.66
CA SER A 17 -39.13 84.94 -2.88
C SER A 17 -38.92 85.32 -1.40
N ALA A 18 -39.54 84.56 -0.49
CA ALA A 18 -38.90 84.18 0.78
C ALA A 18 -39.62 82.99 1.45
N ALA A 19 -39.21 81.76 1.14
CA ALA A 19 -39.32 80.62 2.07
C ALA A 19 -38.47 79.44 1.58
N ARG A 20 -37.18 79.45 1.93
CA ARG A 20 -36.40 78.21 2.08
C ARG A 20 -36.61 77.72 3.51
N ALA A 21 -37.18 76.53 3.69
CA ALA A 21 -36.85 75.65 4.81
C ALA A 21 -37.44 74.24 4.62
N SER A 22 -36.66 73.24 5.02
CA SER A 22 -36.93 71.78 5.08
C SER A 22 -36.81 70.98 3.78
N SER A 23 -35.56 70.79 3.35
CA SER A 23 -35.13 69.59 2.63
C SER A 23 -35.09 68.40 3.58
N GLU A 24 -36.20 67.69 3.75
CA GLU A 24 -36.17 66.30 4.18
C GLU A 24 -36.11 65.41 2.94
N SER A 25 -34.90 64.96 2.60
CA SER A 25 -34.73 63.83 1.70
C SER A 25 -35.26 62.58 2.43
N PRO A 26 -36.27 61.87 1.90
CA PRO A 26 -36.59 60.56 2.42
C PRO A 26 -35.36 59.69 2.15
N GLN A 27 -34.75 59.18 3.22
CA GLN A 27 -33.72 58.14 3.12
C GLN A 27 -34.26 57.06 2.20
N SER A 28 -33.71 56.98 0.99
CA SER A 28 -34.06 55.97 0.02
C SER A 28 -33.60 54.65 0.62
N ALA A 29 -34.49 53.96 1.33
CA ALA A 29 -34.26 52.64 1.86
C ALA A 29 -33.84 51.78 0.67
N ALA A 30 -32.54 51.50 0.57
CA ALA A 30 -31.94 50.80 -0.55
C ALA A 30 -32.60 49.43 -0.66
N ARG A 31 -33.63 49.32 -1.51
CA ARG A 31 -34.34 48.07 -1.76
C ARG A 31 -33.33 47.10 -2.34
N MET A 32 -33.09 46.01 -1.63
CA MET A 32 -32.19 44.95 -2.09
C MET A 32 -32.56 44.57 -3.54
N PRO A 33 -31.57 44.49 -4.45
CA PRO A 33 -31.82 44.12 -5.82
C PRO A 33 -32.49 42.74 -5.90
N ARG A 34 -33.54 42.60 -6.72
CA ARG A 34 -34.34 41.36 -6.83
C ARG A 34 -33.56 40.12 -7.31
N TRP A 35 -32.38 40.31 -7.89
CA TRP A 35 -31.47 39.23 -8.30
C TRP A 35 -30.61 38.68 -7.15
N LEU A 36 -30.36 39.49 -6.11
CA LEU A 36 -29.53 39.14 -4.97
C LEU A 36 -30.05 37.92 -4.19
N PRO A 37 -31.34 37.80 -3.82
CA PRO A 37 -31.84 36.62 -3.12
C PRO A 37 -31.77 35.35 -3.97
N ARG A 38 -31.99 35.44 -5.29
CA ARG A 38 -31.86 34.29 -6.21
C ARG A 38 -30.40 33.84 -6.33
N ALA A 39 -29.47 34.79 -6.47
CA ALA A 39 -28.05 34.52 -6.50
C ALA A 39 -27.55 33.92 -5.17
N MET A 40 -28.03 34.44 -4.02
CA MET A 40 -27.71 33.89 -2.70
C MET A 40 -28.23 32.47 -2.52
N VAL A 41 -29.47 32.17 -2.93
CA VAL A 41 -30.03 30.81 -2.86
C VAL A 41 -29.23 29.85 -3.74
N LEU A 42 -28.87 30.27 -4.96
CA LEU A 42 -28.10 29.44 -5.89
C LEU A 42 -26.67 29.21 -5.37
N ALA A 43 -26.03 30.23 -4.80
CA ALA A 43 -24.73 30.12 -4.15
C ALA A 43 -24.77 29.19 -2.91
N LEU A 44 -25.77 29.33 -2.05
CA LEU A 44 -25.99 28.44 -0.90
C LEU A 44 -26.26 27.00 -1.33
N ALA A 45 -27.06 26.79 -2.38
CA ALA A 45 -27.31 25.47 -2.94
C ALA A 45 -26.04 24.83 -3.50
N LEU A 46 -25.19 25.62 -4.17
CA LEU A 46 -23.93 25.14 -4.74
C LEU A 46 -22.92 24.81 -3.63
N VAL A 47 -22.85 25.62 -2.56
CA VAL A 47 -22.06 25.34 -1.36
C VAL A 47 -22.59 24.11 -0.61
N ALA A 48 -23.90 23.97 -0.46
CA ALA A 48 -24.52 22.79 0.16
C ALA A 48 -24.26 21.52 -0.66
N CYS A 49 -24.38 21.59 -1.98
CA CYS A 49 -24.05 20.50 -2.89
C CYS A 49 -22.57 20.13 -2.81
N TYR A 50 -21.67 21.12 -2.79
CA TYR A 50 -20.24 20.90 -2.58
C TYR A 50 -19.97 20.22 -1.23
N ARG A 51 -20.55 20.72 -0.14
CA ARG A 51 -20.40 20.13 1.21
C ARG A 51 -20.94 18.70 1.30
N LEU A 52 -22.10 18.44 0.68
CA LEU A 52 -22.69 17.12 0.60
C LEU A 52 -21.82 16.17 -0.23
N ALA A 53 -21.30 16.63 -1.37
CA ALA A 53 -20.41 15.86 -2.22
C ALA A 53 -19.09 15.54 -1.51
N THR A 54 -18.48 16.50 -0.80
CA THR A 54 -17.26 16.25 -0.02
C THR A 54 -17.53 15.28 1.13
N TRP A 55 -18.63 15.46 1.88
CA TRP A 55 -19.00 14.54 2.96
C TRP A 55 -19.25 13.12 2.45
N ALA A 56 -20.00 12.98 1.35
CA ALA A 56 -20.24 11.69 0.72
C ALA A 56 -18.95 11.06 0.19
N PHE A 57 -18.07 11.86 -0.42
CA PHE A 57 -16.77 11.40 -0.91
C PHE A 57 -15.87 10.91 0.24
N ASP A 58 -15.80 11.63 1.35
CA ASP A 58 -15.03 11.23 2.53
C ASP A 58 -15.57 9.92 3.11
N GLN A 59 -16.90 9.78 3.21
CA GLN A 59 -17.53 8.56 3.72
C GLN A 59 -17.36 7.37 2.77
N LEU A 60 -17.38 7.60 1.45
CA LEU A 60 -17.20 6.57 0.43
C LEU A 60 -15.73 6.24 0.17
N THR A 61 -14.78 7.11 0.55
CA THR A 61 -13.34 6.88 0.31
C THR A 61 -12.91 5.54 0.89
N GLY A 62 -13.31 5.21 2.13
CA GLY A 62 -12.99 3.91 2.73
C GLY A 62 -13.52 2.71 1.92
N LEU A 63 -14.74 2.81 1.39
CA LEU A 63 -15.33 1.78 0.54
C LEU A 63 -14.62 1.69 -0.82
N LEU A 64 -14.32 2.82 -1.45
CA LEU A 64 -13.57 2.89 -2.71
C LEU A 64 -12.19 2.27 -2.58
N LEU A 65 -11.50 2.52 -1.46
CA LEU A 65 -10.21 1.91 -1.16
C LEU A 65 -10.32 0.39 -0.98
N ASN A 66 -11.35 -0.09 -0.27
CA ASN A 66 -11.60 -1.54 -0.14
C ASN A 66 -11.90 -2.18 -1.51
N ILE A 67 -12.68 -1.53 -2.36
CA ILE A 67 -12.95 -1.98 -3.73
C ILE A 67 -11.65 -2.00 -4.56
N LEU A 68 -10.80 -0.98 -4.43
CA LEU A 68 -9.51 -0.93 -5.11
C LEU A 68 -8.59 -2.08 -4.68
N ILE A 69 -8.50 -2.34 -3.37
CA ILE A 69 -7.75 -3.48 -2.82
C ILE A 69 -8.31 -4.80 -3.37
N ALA A 70 -9.63 -4.96 -3.34
CA ALA A 70 -10.32 -6.14 -3.85
C ALA A 70 -10.07 -6.35 -5.35
N PHE A 71 -10.03 -5.28 -6.13
CA PHE A 71 -9.71 -5.30 -7.55
C PHE A 71 -8.29 -5.81 -7.80
N PHE A 72 -7.29 -5.29 -7.09
CA PHE A 72 -5.92 -5.77 -7.21
C PHE A 72 -5.76 -7.22 -6.74
N LEU A 73 -6.45 -7.61 -5.67
CA LEU A 73 -6.48 -9.00 -5.22
C LEU A 73 -7.10 -9.92 -6.28
N ALA A 74 -8.17 -9.48 -6.94
CA ALA A 74 -8.78 -10.22 -8.05
C ALA A 74 -7.80 -10.37 -9.23
N LEU A 75 -7.10 -9.30 -9.64
CA LEU A 75 -6.07 -9.36 -10.68
C LEU A 75 -4.90 -10.30 -10.31
N ALA A 76 -4.53 -10.36 -9.03
CA ALA A 76 -3.48 -11.25 -8.55
C ALA A 76 -3.87 -12.74 -8.63
N ILE A 77 -5.13 -13.04 -8.34
CA ILE A 77 -5.68 -14.41 -8.34
C ILE A 77 -6.12 -14.86 -9.75
N GLU A 78 -6.44 -13.92 -10.64
CA GLU A 78 -6.96 -14.19 -11.99
C GLU A 78 -6.11 -15.19 -12.80
N PRO A 79 -4.76 -15.14 -12.85
CA PRO A 79 -3.98 -16.14 -13.57
C PRO A 79 -4.14 -17.57 -13.03
N ALA A 80 -4.36 -17.73 -11.72
CA ALA A 80 -4.63 -19.03 -11.12
C ALA A 80 -6.03 -19.53 -11.50
N VAL A 81 -7.02 -18.63 -11.48
CA VAL A 81 -8.40 -18.91 -11.90
C VAL A 81 -8.46 -19.27 -13.38
N ASP A 82 -7.79 -18.51 -14.25
CA ASP A 82 -7.74 -18.74 -15.69
C ASP A 82 -7.06 -20.07 -16.01
N ARG A 83 -5.97 -20.46 -15.31
CA ARG A 83 -5.35 -21.78 -15.47
C ARG A 83 -6.30 -22.93 -15.11
N MET A 84 -7.16 -22.76 -14.11
CA MET A 84 -8.15 -23.78 -13.76
C MET A 84 -9.37 -23.77 -14.68
N ALA A 85 -9.80 -22.59 -15.12
CA ALA A 85 -10.88 -22.44 -16.10
C ALA A 85 -10.48 -23.03 -17.46
N ALA A 86 -9.21 -22.86 -17.87
CA ALA A 86 -8.65 -23.47 -19.07
C ALA A 86 -8.64 -25.01 -19.02
N ARG A 87 -8.68 -25.62 -17.83
CA ARG A 87 -8.82 -27.07 -17.63
C ARG A 87 -10.29 -27.55 -17.61
N GLY A 88 -11.23 -26.67 -17.97
CA GLY A 88 -12.66 -27.00 -18.07
C GLY A 88 -13.50 -26.69 -16.83
N MET A 89 -12.94 -26.07 -15.79
CA MET A 89 -13.68 -25.75 -14.57
C MET A 89 -14.54 -24.48 -14.75
N ARG A 90 -15.76 -24.47 -14.20
CA ARG A 90 -16.61 -23.25 -14.20
C ARG A 90 -15.89 -22.14 -13.43
N ARG A 91 -15.81 -20.94 -14.00
CA ARG A 91 -15.01 -19.82 -13.46
C ARG A 91 -15.34 -19.50 -11.99
N GLY A 92 -16.62 -19.56 -11.60
CA GLY A 92 -17.02 -19.38 -10.19
C GLY A 92 -16.47 -20.45 -9.24
N LEU A 93 -16.41 -21.71 -9.66
CA LEU A 93 -15.79 -22.79 -8.87
C LEU A 93 -14.27 -22.63 -8.81
N ALA A 94 -13.64 -22.23 -9.92
CA ALA A 94 -12.22 -21.90 -9.95
C ALA A 94 -11.87 -20.78 -8.97
N THR A 95 -12.61 -19.67 -8.99
CA THR A 95 -12.43 -18.59 -8.03
C THR A 95 -12.64 -19.08 -6.60
N GLY A 96 -13.73 -19.81 -6.33
CA GLY A 96 -14.02 -20.35 -4.99
C GLY A 96 -12.90 -21.25 -4.45
N LEU A 97 -12.33 -22.11 -5.31
CA LEU A 97 -11.25 -23.01 -4.92
C LEU A 97 -9.94 -22.24 -4.62
N VAL A 98 -9.60 -21.20 -5.39
CA VAL A 98 -8.41 -20.37 -5.05
C VAL A 98 -8.62 -19.64 -3.72
N PHE A 99 -9.79 -19.01 -3.52
CA PHE A 99 -10.09 -18.32 -2.27
C PHE A 99 -10.09 -19.27 -1.07
N LEU A 100 -10.64 -20.48 -1.24
CA LEU A 100 -10.61 -21.51 -0.21
C LEU A 100 -9.17 -21.95 0.09
N ALA A 101 -8.34 -22.17 -0.93
CA ALA A 101 -6.94 -22.53 -0.74
C ALA A 101 -6.15 -21.43 -0.01
N ILE A 102 -6.38 -20.16 -0.35
CA ILE A 102 -5.78 -19.01 0.36
C ILE A 102 -6.28 -18.98 1.80
N LEU A 103 -7.59 -19.11 2.04
CA LEU A 103 -8.18 -19.06 3.37
C LEU A 103 -7.65 -20.18 4.27
N VAL A 104 -7.60 -21.41 3.77
CA VAL A 104 -7.05 -22.57 4.50
C VAL A 104 -5.55 -22.38 4.75
N GLY A 105 -4.79 -21.92 3.77
CA GLY A 105 -3.36 -21.65 3.92
C GLY A 105 -3.08 -20.56 4.97
N THR A 106 -3.84 -19.46 4.94
CA THR A 106 -3.73 -18.36 5.90
C THR A 106 -4.16 -18.78 7.30
N ALA A 107 -5.30 -19.47 7.44
CA ALA A 107 -5.77 -19.97 8.73
C ALA A 107 -4.80 -21.00 9.34
N GLY A 108 -4.29 -21.94 8.52
CA GLY A 108 -3.28 -22.91 8.94
C GLY A 108 -1.99 -22.23 9.41
N PHE A 109 -1.50 -21.24 8.64
CA PHE A 109 -0.33 -20.46 9.02
C PHE A 109 -0.50 -19.74 10.36
N PHE A 110 -1.60 -18.99 10.55
CA PHE A 110 -1.85 -18.28 11.81
C PHE A 110 -2.09 -19.23 12.98
N THR A 111 -2.67 -20.41 12.75
CA THR A 111 -2.84 -21.42 13.80
C THR A 111 -1.47 -21.96 14.25
N LEU A 112 -0.61 -22.33 13.29
CA LEU A 112 0.75 -22.81 13.59
C LEU A 112 1.58 -21.73 14.29
N LEU A 113 1.59 -20.51 13.75
CA LEU A 113 2.32 -19.39 14.32
C LEU A 113 1.77 -18.98 15.70
N GLY A 114 0.45 -18.98 15.87
CA GLY A 114 -0.21 -18.66 17.13
C GLY A 114 0.12 -19.68 18.22
N SER A 115 0.08 -20.97 17.90
CA SER A 115 0.49 -22.03 18.85
C SER A 115 1.97 -21.90 19.24
N MET A 116 2.86 -21.71 18.25
CA MET A 116 4.28 -21.47 18.49
C MET A 116 4.52 -20.26 19.41
N LEU A 117 3.90 -19.11 19.12
CA LEU A 117 4.09 -17.90 19.91
C LEU A 117 3.56 -18.08 21.33
N ALA A 118 2.41 -18.74 21.51
CA ALA A 118 1.87 -19.03 22.83
C ALA A 118 2.84 -19.90 23.64
N ASP A 119 3.33 -20.99 23.06
CA ASP A 119 4.26 -21.91 23.72
C ASP A 119 5.61 -21.22 24.04
N GLN A 120 6.11 -20.39 23.13
CA GLN A 120 7.34 -19.63 23.37
C GLN A 120 7.18 -18.58 24.48
N ILE A 121 6.05 -17.87 24.52
CA ILE A 121 5.77 -16.88 25.58
C ILE A 121 5.68 -17.59 26.94
N ILE A 122 5.00 -18.74 27.01
CA ILE A 122 4.90 -19.54 28.25
C ILE A 122 6.30 -19.98 28.69
N THR A 123 7.09 -20.53 27.77
CA THR A 123 8.46 -20.99 28.06
C THR A 123 9.34 -19.82 28.52
N MET A 124 9.30 -18.67 27.84
CA MET A 124 10.05 -17.48 28.25
C MET A 124 9.66 -16.99 29.65
N VAL A 125 8.38 -17.00 29.99
CA VAL A 125 7.91 -16.58 31.33
C VAL A 125 8.36 -17.57 32.41
N GLN A 126 8.34 -18.87 32.12
CA GLN A 126 8.76 -19.92 33.05
C GLN A 126 10.28 -19.94 33.25
N ASP A 127 11.04 -19.79 32.17
CA ASP A 127 12.51 -19.86 32.18
C ASP A 127 13.17 -18.49 32.39
N PHE A 128 12.40 -17.40 32.49
CA PHE A 128 12.91 -16.05 32.75
C PHE A 128 13.91 -15.97 33.92
N PRO A 129 13.63 -16.59 35.09
CA PRO A 129 14.57 -16.57 36.21
C PRO A 129 15.89 -17.26 35.87
N LYS A 130 15.83 -18.35 35.09
CA LYS A 130 17.00 -19.13 34.68
C LYS A 130 17.86 -18.37 33.66
N TYR A 131 17.24 -17.68 32.71
CA TYR A 131 17.98 -16.84 31.77
C TYR A 131 18.69 -15.66 32.47
N LEU A 132 18.03 -15.05 33.46
CA LEU A 132 18.68 -14.05 34.31
C LEU A 132 19.85 -14.66 35.08
N ASP A 133 19.69 -15.86 35.62
CA ASP A 133 20.77 -16.57 36.30
C ASP A 133 21.96 -16.83 35.39
N ASP A 134 21.74 -17.33 34.17
CA ASP A 134 22.79 -17.62 33.19
C ASP A 134 23.53 -16.35 32.74
N VAL A 135 22.81 -15.25 32.52
CA VAL A 135 23.42 -13.95 32.16
C VAL A 135 24.20 -13.36 33.33
N VAL A 136 23.65 -13.37 34.55
CA VAL A 136 24.34 -12.86 35.75
C VAL A 136 25.58 -13.69 36.04
N ASN A 137 25.51 -15.01 35.92
CA ASN A 137 26.67 -15.89 36.10
C ASN A 137 27.72 -15.63 35.01
N TRP A 138 27.32 -15.51 33.73
CA TRP A 138 28.25 -15.19 32.64
C TRP A 138 28.94 -13.83 32.84
N ILE A 139 28.21 -12.80 33.28
CA ILE A 139 28.78 -11.48 33.59
C ILE A 139 29.75 -11.57 34.78
N ASN A 140 29.35 -12.25 35.86
CA ASN A 140 30.18 -12.42 37.05
C ASN A 140 31.46 -13.22 36.74
N ASP A 141 31.38 -14.25 35.89
CA ASP A 141 32.54 -15.05 35.47
C ASP A 141 33.45 -14.30 34.49
N THR A 142 32.87 -13.52 33.57
CA THR A 142 33.62 -12.79 32.53
C THR A 142 34.28 -11.52 33.07
N PHE A 143 33.60 -10.80 33.96
CA PHE A 143 34.04 -9.50 34.46
C PHE A 143 34.48 -9.51 35.93
N HIS A 144 34.49 -10.68 36.58
CA HIS A 144 34.83 -10.84 38.01
C HIS A 144 34.04 -9.90 38.93
N THR A 145 32.77 -9.66 38.60
CA THR A 145 31.83 -8.87 39.39
C THR A 145 30.99 -9.74 40.34
N HIS A 146 30.40 -9.11 41.36
CA HIS A 146 29.47 -9.76 42.28
C HIS A 146 28.10 -9.07 42.20
N LEU A 147 27.39 -9.27 41.10
CA LEU A 147 26.00 -8.81 40.97
C LEU A 147 25.07 -9.73 41.78
N SER A 148 24.28 -9.14 42.68
CA SER A 148 23.31 -9.81 43.55
C SER A 148 21.97 -10.02 42.84
N ARG A 149 21.48 -11.27 42.81
CA ARG A 149 20.19 -11.68 42.20
C ARG A 149 18.96 -11.01 42.85
N LEU A 150 19.02 -10.74 44.14
CA LEU A 150 17.84 -10.32 44.92
C LEU A 150 17.36 -8.89 44.60
N GLU A 151 18.25 -7.97 44.23
CA GLU A 151 17.86 -6.58 43.93
C GLU A 151 17.18 -6.42 42.56
N ILE A 152 17.50 -7.29 41.61
CA ILE A 152 16.99 -7.24 40.22
C ILE A 152 15.65 -7.99 40.11
N GLN A 153 15.52 -9.12 40.81
CA GLN A 153 14.32 -9.96 40.78
C GLN A 153 13.12 -9.31 41.49
N ASP A 154 13.37 -8.63 42.62
CA ASP A 154 12.30 -7.99 43.39
C ASP A 154 11.79 -6.69 42.73
N SER A 155 12.67 -5.95 42.05
CA SER A 155 12.32 -4.74 41.29
C SER A 155 11.56 -5.02 39.98
N LEU A 156 11.78 -6.18 39.34
CA LEU A 156 11.14 -6.53 38.07
C LEU A 156 9.78 -7.23 38.24
N LEU A 157 9.62 -8.08 39.27
CA LEU A 157 8.37 -8.84 39.49
C LEU A 157 7.25 -8.00 40.14
N HIS A 158 7.60 -6.96 40.90
CA HIS A 158 6.65 -6.00 41.51
C HIS A 158 6.42 -4.74 40.67
N SER A 159 6.92 -4.71 39.44
CA SER A 159 6.90 -3.50 38.63
C SER A 159 5.49 -3.20 38.09
N ASP A 160 5.05 -1.95 38.33
CA ASP A 160 3.73 -1.44 37.96
C ASP A 160 3.37 -1.62 36.47
N TRP A 161 4.36 -1.80 35.59
CA TRP A 161 4.12 -1.96 34.15
C TRP A 161 3.37 -3.25 33.82
N LEU A 162 3.66 -4.37 34.51
CA LEU A 162 3.01 -5.66 34.22
C LEU A 162 1.55 -5.65 34.71
N GLN A 163 1.30 -5.12 35.91
CA GLN A 163 -0.05 -4.93 36.44
C GLN A 163 -0.84 -3.89 35.64
N SER A 164 -0.21 -2.81 35.18
CA SER A 164 -0.85 -1.81 34.31
C SER A 164 -1.13 -2.35 32.92
N TYR A 165 -0.29 -3.23 32.36
CA TYR A 165 -0.53 -3.88 31.07
C TYR A 165 -1.73 -4.84 31.17
N VAL A 166 -1.82 -5.62 32.24
CA VAL A 166 -2.94 -6.54 32.49
C VAL A 166 -4.24 -5.77 32.77
N LYS A 167 -4.21 -4.70 33.58
CA LYS A 167 -5.38 -3.83 33.82
C LYS A 167 -5.84 -3.09 32.57
N ASN A 168 -4.93 -2.49 31.80
CA ASN A 168 -5.26 -1.78 30.56
C ASN A 168 -5.74 -2.72 29.43
N SER A 169 -5.44 -4.01 29.51
CA SER A 169 -5.97 -5.03 28.59
C SER A 169 -7.39 -5.47 28.96
N ALA A 170 -7.76 -5.44 30.24
CA ALA A 170 -9.07 -5.86 30.72
C ALA A 170 -10.18 -4.81 30.47
N ASP A 171 -9.85 -3.51 30.52
CA ASP A 171 -10.85 -2.44 30.32
C ASP A 171 -11.20 -2.17 28.83
N ASN A 172 -10.43 -2.73 27.89
CA ASN A 172 -10.60 -2.53 26.44
C ASN A 172 -11.36 -3.66 25.71
N VAL A 173 -11.99 -4.59 26.43
CA VAL A 173 -12.61 -5.78 25.80
C VAL A 173 -13.71 -5.41 24.80
N LEU A 174 -14.51 -4.38 25.08
CA LEU A 174 -15.56 -3.91 24.16
C LEU A 174 -14.96 -3.27 22.89
N ASP A 175 -13.88 -2.52 23.03
CA ASP A 175 -13.23 -1.83 21.92
C ASP A 175 -12.43 -2.80 21.03
N VAL A 176 -11.76 -3.78 21.64
CA VAL A 176 -11.14 -4.92 20.93
C VAL A 176 -12.20 -5.72 20.18
N SER A 177 -13.35 -6.00 20.80
CA SER A 177 -14.45 -6.71 20.15
C SER A 177 -15.00 -5.93 18.95
N ALA A 178 -15.19 -4.61 19.08
CA ALA A 178 -15.63 -3.74 18.00
C ALA A 178 -14.60 -3.69 16.85
N GLN A 179 -13.30 -3.63 17.17
CA GLN A 179 -12.22 -3.67 16.17
C GLN A 179 -12.16 -5.02 15.44
N VAL A 180 -12.32 -6.13 16.15
CA VAL A 180 -12.36 -7.48 15.55
C VAL A 180 -13.56 -7.63 14.62
N LEU A 181 -14.75 -7.22 15.07
CA LEU A 181 -15.97 -7.21 14.25
C LEU A 181 -15.83 -6.31 13.02
N GLY A 182 -15.31 -5.10 13.19
CA GLY A 182 -15.06 -4.17 12.09
C GLY A 182 -14.02 -4.71 11.10
N GLY A 183 -12.95 -5.31 11.60
CA GLY A 183 -11.91 -5.96 10.80
C GLY A 183 -12.44 -7.16 10.02
N LEU A 184 -13.29 -7.98 10.64
CA LEU A 184 -13.97 -9.10 9.98
C LEU A 184 -14.88 -8.60 8.86
N PHE A 185 -15.71 -7.59 9.12
CA PHE A 185 -16.62 -7.04 8.10
C PHE A 185 -15.84 -6.43 6.93
N LYS A 186 -14.75 -5.71 7.21
CA LYS A 186 -13.85 -5.17 6.19
C LYS A 186 -13.20 -6.28 5.35
N THR A 187 -12.68 -7.32 6.00
CA THR A 187 -12.05 -8.47 5.34
C THR A 187 -13.05 -9.23 4.47
N LEU A 188 -14.25 -9.47 4.99
CA LEU A 188 -15.35 -10.11 4.27
C LEU A 188 -15.77 -9.28 3.05
N THR A 189 -15.89 -7.96 3.22
CA THR A 189 -16.23 -7.03 2.12
C THR A 189 -15.18 -7.11 1.00
N VAL A 190 -13.89 -6.96 1.33
CA VAL A 190 -12.78 -7.04 0.35
C VAL A 190 -12.77 -8.40 -0.35
N THR A 191 -12.92 -9.49 0.41
CA THR A 191 -12.93 -10.86 -0.11
C THR A 191 -14.10 -11.09 -1.06
N LEU A 192 -15.30 -10.62 -0.69
CA LEU A 192 -16.51 -10.75 -1.50
C LEU A 192 -16.39 -9.99 -2.82
N PHE A 193 -15.95 -8.72 -2.78
CA PHE A 193 -15.71 -7.95 -4.01
C PHE A 193 -14.64 -8.60 -4.88
N ALA A 194 -13.54 -9.07 -4.29
CA ALA A 194 -12.47 -9.72 -5.03
C ALA A 194 -12.95 -11.04 -5.67
N PHE A 195 -13.81 -11.79 -4.97
CA PHE A 195 -14.46 -12.99 -5.50
C PHE A 195 -15.34 -12.64 -6.71
N TYR A 196 -16.22 -11.64 -6.60
CA TYR A 196 -17.07 -11.22 -7.72
C TYR A 196 -16.25 -10.71 -8.90
N PHE A 197 -15.23 -9.89 -8.67
CA PHE A 197 -14.36 -9.40 -9.73
C PHE A 197 -13.59 -10.52 -10.44
N ALA A 198 -13.09 -11.52 -9.71
CA ALA A 198 -12.39 -12.65 -10.31
C ALA A 198 -13.35 -13.61 -11.04
N ALA A 199 -14.51 -13.93 -10.44
CA ALA A 199 -15.50 -14.84 -11.00
C ALA A 199 -16.18 -14.26 -12.25
N ASP A 200 -16.60 -12.99 -12.20
CA ASP A 200 -17.29 -12.28 -13.29
C ASP A 200 -16.34 -11.38 -14.11
N GLY A 201 -15.02 -11.53 -13.99
CA GLY A 201 -14.01 -10.72 -14.70
C GLY A 201 -14.31 -10.49 -16.19
N PRO A 202 -14.69 -11.50 -17.00
CA PRO A 202 -15.03 -11.31 -18.39
C PRO A 202 -16.28 -10.47 -18.62
N ARG A 203 -17.27 -10.53 -17.71
CA ARG A 203 -18.48 -9.71 -17.76
C ARG A 203 -18.17 -8.28 -17.38
N LEU A 204 -17.39 -8.06 -16.32
CA LEU A 204 -16.92 -6.74 -15.91
C LEU A 204 -16.14 -6.05 -17.04
N ARG A 205 -15.21 -6.78 -17.67
CA ARG A 205 -14.43 -6.29 -18.82
C ARG A 205 -15.32 -5.89 -20.00
N ARG A 206 -16.33 -6.71 -20.34
CA ARG A 206 -17.31 -6.38 -21.39
C ARG A 206 -18.17 -5.17 -21.03
N ALA A 207 -18.63 -5.06 -19.79
CA ALA A 207 -19.43 -3.93 -19.32
C ALA A 207 -18.65 -2.61 -19.43
N LEU A 208 -17.38 -2.60 -18.98
CA LEU A 208 -16.50 -1.44 -19.11
C LEU A 208 -16.23 -1.06 -20.57
N CYS A 209 -16.03 -2.06 -21.45
CA CYS A 209 -15.82 -1.80 -22.88
C CYS A 209 -17.08 -1.32 -23.59
N SER A 210 -18.28 -1.69 -23.11
CA SER A 210 -19.55 -1.35 -23.78
C SER A 210 -19.86 0.15 -23.79
N VAL A 211 -19.26 0.92 -22.88
CA VAL A 211 -19.42 2.38 -22.81
C VAL A 211 -18.43 3.12 -23.73
N LEU A 212 -17.42 2.42 -24.27
CA LEU A 212 -16.33 3.01 -25.03
C LEU A 212 -16.52 2.84 -26.56
N PRO A 213 -16.04 3.79 -27.38
CA PRO A 213 -15.97 3.64 -28.83
C PRO A 213 -15.11 2.43 -29.25
N PRO A 214 -15.41 1.74 -30.37
CA PRO A 214 -14.73 0.51 -30.78
C PRO A 214 -13.20 0.59 -30.86
N THR A 215 -12.65 1.73 -31.30
CA THR A 215 -11.20 1.96 -31.37
C THR A 215 -10.53 1.96 -29.98
N ARG A 216 -11.22 2.50 -28.96
CA ARG A 216 -10.74 2.54 -27.57
C ARG A 216 -10.90 1.20 -26.86
N GLN A 217 -11.86 0.36 -27.28
CA GLN A 217 -12.07 -0.97 -26.68
C GLN A 217 -10.83 -1.85 -26.81
N VAL A 218 -10.16 -1.83 -27.98
CA VAL A 218 -8.95 -2.62 -28.21
C VAL A 218 -7.80 -2.17 -27.30
N GLU A 219 -7.62 -0.86 -27.13
CA GLU A 219 -6.61 -0.27 -26.24
C GLU A 219 -6.84 -0.68 -24.78
N VAL A 220 -8.08 -0.57 -24.29
CA VAL A 220 -8.44 -0.91 -22.91
C VAL A 220 -8.33 -2.40 -22.63
N LEU A 221 -8.75 -3.26 -23.57
CA LEU A 221 -8.60 -4.71 -23.46
C LEU A 221 -7.12 -5.12 -23.39
N ARG A 222 -6.28 -4.54 -24.25
CA ARG A 222 -4.83 -4.78 -24.21
C ARG A 222 -4.23 -4.31 -22.89
N ALA A 223 -4.59 -3.13 -22.40
CA ALA A 223 -4.08 -2.61 -21.15
C ALA A 223 -4.53 -3.47 -19.94
N TRP A 224 -5.76 -3.98 -19.96
CA TRP A 224 -6.25 -4.94 -18.97
C TRP A 224 -5.42 -6.23 -18.96
N GLU A 225 -5.18 -6.84 -20.12
CA GLU A 225 -4.39 -8.07 -20.22
C GLU A 225 -2.94 -7.87 -19.74
N ILE A 226 -2.35 -6.71 -20.05
CA ILE A 226 -1.03 -6.35 -19.52
C ILE A 226 -1.10 -6.21 -17.99
N ALA A 227 -2.14 -5.56 -17.45
CA ALA A 227 -2.31 -5.38 -16.01
C ALA A 227 -2.42 -6.72 -15.26
N VAL A 228 -3.22 -7.66 -15.79
CA VAL A 228 -3.34 -9.04 -15.27
C VAL A 228 -2.00 -9.77 -15.35
N ALA A 229 -1.33 -9.72 -16.50
CA ALA A 229 -0.06 -10.42 -16.70
C ALA A 229 1.06 -9.89 -15.78
N LYS A 230 1.14 -8.56 -15.59
CA LYS A 230 2.13 -7.91 -14.72
C LYS A 230 1.85 -8.16 -13.24
N THR A 231 0.61 -7.95 -12.80
CA THR A 231 0.19 -8.17 -11.41
C THR A 231 0.32 -9.64 -11.04
N GLY A 232 -0.24 -10.52 -11.87
CA GLY A 232 -0.18 -11.96 -11.70
C GLY A 232 1.24 -12.52 -11.76
N GLY A 233 2.04 -12.06 -12.72
CA GLY A 233 3.45 -12.44 -12.82
C GLY A 233 4.26 -12.02 -11.60
N TYR A 234 4.06 -10.80 -11.10
CA TYR A 234 4.73 -10.32 -9.87
C TYR A 234 4.36 -11.17 -8.66
N ILE A 235 3.07 -11.42 -8.43
CA ILE A 235 2.60 -12.21 -7.29
C ILE A 235 3.08 -13.66 -7.40
N TYR A 236 3.08 -14.23 -8.60
CA TYR A 236 3.65 -15.56 -8.85
C TYR A 236 5.15 -15.61 -8.54
N SER A 237 5.93 -14.64 -9.02
CA SER A 237 7.38 -14.56 -8.75
C SER A 237 7.65 -14.46 -7.25
N ARG A 238 6.91 -13.61 -6.53
CA ARG A 238 7.04 -13.47 -5.06
C ARG A 238 6.61 -14.72 -4.31
N GLY A 239 5.52 -15.37 -4.72
CA GLY A 239 5.08 -16.63 -4.14
C GLY A 239 6.08 -17.77 -4.37
N LEU A 240 6.67 -17.86 -5.55
CA LEU A 240 7.71 -18.85 -5.86
C LEU A 240 8.98 -18.60 -5.05
N MET A 241 9.42 -17.34 -4.93
CA MET A 241 10.55 -16.99 -4.06
C MET A 241 10.25 -17.28 -2.59
N ALA A 242 9.02 -17.04 -2.14
CA ALA A 242 8.60 -17.30 -0.77
C ALA A 242 8.66 -18.79 -0.47
N LEU A 243 8.26 -19.62 -1.43
CA LEU A 243 8.37 -21.07 -1.33
C LEU A 243 9.82 -21.53 -1.28
N ILE A 244 10.68 -21.03 -2.18
CA ILE A 244 12.11 -21.39 -2.21
C ILE A 244 12.80 -20.96 -0.91
N SER A 245 12.56 -19.73 -0.47
CA SER A 245 13.07 -19.20 0.80
C SER A 245 12.58 -20.01 1.98
N GLY A 246 11.28 -20.28 2.06
CA GLY A 246 10.70 -21.08 3.13
C GLY A 246 11.29 -22.49 3.18
N VAL A 247 11.40 -23.19 2.05
CA VAL A 247 12.02 -24.52 2.01
C VAL A 247 13.49 -24.48 2.43
N ALA A 248 14.26 -23.48 1.97
CA ALA A 248 15.66 -23.33 2.34
C ALA A 248 15.83 -23.11 3.85
N HIS A 249 15.02 -22.24 4.44
CA HIS A 249 15.04 -21.98 5.89
C HIS A 249 14.48 -23.15 6.70
N TYR A 250 13.48 -23.88 6.18
CA TYR A 250 12.96 -25.09 6.81
C TYR A 250 14.07 -26.13 6.99
N ILE A 251 14.83 -26.42 5.92
CA ILE A 251 15.93 -27.39 5.96
C ILE A 251 16.97 -26.99 7.00
N LEU A 252 17.33 -25.70 7.08
CA LEU A 252 18.27 -25.21 8.09
C LEU A 252 17.72 -25.37 9.52
N LEU A 253 16.50 -24.89 9.77
CA LEU A 253 15.91 -24.88 11.11
C LEU A 253 15.67 -26.29 11.63
N GLU A 254 15.24 -27.21 10.76
CA GLU A 254 15.11 -28.63 11.06
C GLU A 254 16.48 -29.27 11.37
N ALA A 255 17.51 -28.96 10.57
CA ALA A 255 18.86 -29.46 10.80
C ALA A 255 19.47 -28.98 12.13
N LEU A 256 19.09 -27.79 12.60
CA LEU A 256 19.46 -27.23 13.90
C LEU A 256 18.54 -27.70 15.03
N GLY A 257 17.49 -28.47 14.76
CA GLY A 257 16.53 -28.92 15.77
C GLY A 257 15.69 -27.79 16.40
N VAL A 258 15.49 -26.68 15.68
CA VAL A 258 14.70 -25.55 16.17
C VAL A 258 13.21 -25.95 16.18
N PRO A 259 12.49 -25.77 17.29
CA PRO A 259 11.08 -26.11 17.38
C PRO A 259 10.26 -25.22 16.45
N TYR A 260 9.14 -25.75 15.95
CA TYR A 260 8.26 -25.07 15.00
C TYR A 260 8.96 -24.62 13.71
N ALA A 261 10.02 -25.31 13.28
CA ALA A 261 10.72 -25.07 12.03
C ALA A 261 9.78 -24.85 10.81
N PRO A 262 8.67 -25.61 10.62
CA PRO A 262 7.73 -25.35 9.53
C PRO A 262 7.05 -23.97 9.62
N ALA A 263 6.62 -23.57 10.82
CA ALA A 263 5.93 -22.29 11.02
C ALA A 263 6.90 -21.11 10.79
N LEU A 264 8.11 -21.21 11.35
CA LEU A 264 9.18 -20.22 11.18
C LEU A 264 9.65 -20.13 9.73
N ALA A 265 9.75 -21.26 9.03
CA ALA A 265 10.10 -21.29 7.61
C ALA A 265 9.06 -20.58 6.72
N VAL A 266 7.77 -20.85 6.93
CA VAL A 266 6.69 -20.15 6.22
C VAL A 266 6.69 -18.66 6.56
N TRP A 267 6.91 -18.31 7.83
CA TRP A 267 7.07 -16.92 8.26
C TRP A 267 8.21 -16.25 7.49
N VAL A 268 9.40 -16.88 7.46
CA VAL A 268 10.55 -16.29 6.80
C VAL A 268 10.29 -16.11 5.31
N GLY A 269 9.79 -17.14 4.64
CA GLY A 269 9.49 -17.10 3.22
C GLY A 269 8.45 -16.02 2.86
N LEU A 270 7.40 -15.84 3.67
CA LEU A 270 6.38 -14.84 3.40
C LEU A 270 6.89 -13.42 3.66
N ILE A 271 7.46 -13.18 4.85
CA ILE A 271 7.87 -11.84 5.28
C ILE A 271 9.05 -11.35 4.44
N SER A 272 9.98 -12.22 4.07
CA SER A 272 11.13 -11.83 3.23
C SER A 272 10.69 -11.33 1.86
N GLN A 273 9.62 -11.90 1.31
CA GLN A 273 9.18 -11.59 -0.05
C GLN A 273 8.15 -10.47 -0.13
N PHE A 274 7.28 -10.31 0.86
CA PHE A 274 6.22 -9.31 0.79
C PHE A 274 6.57 -7.98 1.48
N ILE A 275 7.67 -7.92 2.25
CA ILE A 275 8.20 -6.68 2.83
C ILE A 275 9.48 -6.25 2.08
N PRO A 276 9.43 -5.18 1.27
CA PRO A 276 10.60 -4.72 0.53
C PRO A 276 11.77 -4.28 1.42
N THR A 277 13.00 -4.34 0.87
CA THR A 277 14.29 -3.85 1.40
C THR A 277 14.79 -4.43 2.73
N ILE A 278 13.92 -4.60 3.72
CA ILE A 278 14.25 -5.03 5.08
C ILE A 278 13.64 -6.41 5.39
N GLY A 279 12.71 -6.88 4.54
CA GLY A 279 11.93 -8.10 4.76
C GLY A 279 12.76 -9.30 5.20
N THR A 280 13.84 -9.64 4.51
CA THR A 280 14.67 -10.82 4.86
C THR A 280 15.29 -10.73 6.25
N TYR A 281 15.76 -9.54 6.65
CA TYR A 281 16.36 -9.34 7.97
C TYR A 281 15.31 -9.38 9.07
N LEU A 282 14.16 -8.73 8.84
CA LEU A 282 13.02 -8.77 9.77
C LEU A 282 12.45 -10.19 9.91
N ALA A 283 12.34 -10.89 8.78
CA ALA A 283 11.89 -12.26 8.69
C ALA A 283 12.81 -13.21 9.47
N GLY A 284 14.14 -13.08 9.27
CA GLY A 284 15.16 -13.91 9.93
C GLY A 284 15.34 -13.62 11.42
N ALA A 285 14.93 -12.45 11.90
CA ALA A 285 15.04 -12.08 13.31
C ALA A 285 14.27 -13.02 14.24
N LEU A 286 13.05 -13.42 13.86
CA LEU A 286 12.20 -14.29 14.67
C LEU A 286 12.84 -15.69 14.85
N PRO A 287 13.17 -16.47 13.80
CA PRO A 287 13.85 -17.75 13.97
C PRO A 287 15.20 -17.64 14.67
N MET A 288 15.95 -16.57 14.45
CA MET A 288 17.22 -16.32 15.15
C MET A 288 17.03 -16.17 16.65
N LEU A 289 15.99 -15.45 17.07
CA LEU A 289 15.66 -15.27 18.48
C LEU A 289 15.20 -16.59 19.11
N ILE A 290 14.40 -17.39 18.41
CA ILE A 290 14.00 -18.72 18.89
C ILE A 290 15.24 -19.64 19.02
N ALA A 291 16.09 -19.68 17.99
CA ALA A 291 17.32 -20.48 18.02
C ALA A 291 18.26 -20.07 19.16
N PHE A 292 18.34 -18.78 19.49
CA PHE A 292 19.13 -18.26 20.60
C PHE A 292 18.68 -18.81 21.96
N THR A 293 17.39 -19.06 22.15
CA THR A 293 16.86 -19.61 23.42
C THR A 293 17.27 -21.07 23.67
N ILE A 294 17.73 -21.77 22.64
CA ILE A 294 18.17 -23.17 22.71
C ILE A 294 19.68 -23.22 22.92
N GLU A 295 20.43 -22.63 21.99
CA GLU A 295 21.89 -22.54 22.06
C GLU A 295 22.35 -21.25 21.36
N PRO A 296 23.14 -20.38 22.02
CA PRO A 296 23.56 -19.10 21.43
C PRO A 296 24.26 -19.24 20.07
N TRP A 297 24.93 -20.37 19.85
CA TRP A 297 25.63 -20.66 18.59
C TRP A 297 24.67 -20.95 17.43
N TYR A 298 23.46 -21.45 17.67
CA TYR A 298 22.47 -21.70 16.62
C TYR A 298 21.96 -20.39 16.02
N ALA A 299 21.78 -19.36 16.84
CA ALA A 299 21.42 -18.03 16.36
C ALA A 299 22.46 -17.47 15.38
N LEU A 300 23.74 -17.71 15.64
CA LEU A 300 24.84 -17.32 14.75
C LEU A 300 24.77 -18.08 13.41
N TRP A 301 24.51 -19.38 13.44
CA TRP A 301 24.31 -20.16 12.20
C TRP A 301 23.11 -19.70 11.39
N VAL A 302 21.99 -19.39 12.04
CA VAL A 302 20.80 -18.82 11.40
C VAL A 302 21.13 -17.47 10.76
N LEU A 303 21.83 -16.58 11.47
CA LEU A 303 22.27 -15.28 10.94
C LEU A 303 23.15 -15.45 9.70
N ILE A 304 24.18 -16.29 9.78
CA ILE A 304 25.09 -16.56 8.66
C ILE A 304 24.30 -17.09 7.45
N PHE A 305 23.40 -18.04 7.67
CA PHE A 305 22.57 -18.59 6.60
C PHE A 305 21.67 -17.52 5.97
N VAL A 306 20.96 -16.71 6.76
CA VAL A 306 20.09 -15.63 6.26
C VAL A 306 20.89 -14.67 5.37
N VAL A 307 22.10 -14.29 5.79
CA VAL A 307 22.98 -13.39 5.01
C VAL A 307 23.43 -14.05 3.70
N ILE A 308 23.87 -15.31 3.74
CA ILE A 308 24.31 -16.06 2.55
C ILE A 308 23.14 -16.26 1.58
N TYR A 309 21.99 -16.71 2.10
CA TYR A 309 20.77 -16.91 1.34
C TYR A 309 20.31 -15.61 0.68
N GLN A 310 20.38 -14.48 1.39
CA GLN A 310 20.06 -13.16 0.82
C GLN A 310 20.96 -12.82 -0.37
N GLN A 311 22.26 -13.14 -0.33
CA GLN A 311 23.14 -12.94 -1.49
C GLN A 311 22.75 -13.87 -2.64
N PHE A 312 22.52 -15.16 -2.35
CA PHE A 312 22.09 -16.12 -3.34
C PHE A 312 20.78 -15.71 -4.03
N GLU A 313 19.83 -15.22 -3.25
CA GLU A 313 18.56 -14.71 -3.76
C GLU A 313 18.78 -13.51 -4.68
N ASN A 314 19.53 -12.49 -4.23
CA ASN A 314 19.76 -11.27 -4.99
C ASN A 314 20.54 -11.51 -6.30
N TYR A 315 21.55 -12.38 -6.29
CA TYR A 315 22.42 -12.59 -7.45
C TYR A 315 21.90 -13.67 -8.42
N LEU A 316 21.18 -14.69 -7.93
CA LEU A 316 20.80 -15.84 -8.75
C LEU A 316 19.29 -15.98 -8.96
N LEU A 317 18.52 -15.99 -7.87
CA LEU A 317 17.07 -16.25 -7.96
C LEU A 317 16.33 -15.03 -8.51
N GLN A 318 16.63 -13.85 -7.98
CA GLN A 318 15.92 -12.62 -8.31
C GLN A 318 16.00 -12.28 -9.80
N PRO A 319 17.19 -12.27 -10.44
CA PRO A 319 17.30 -12.00 -11.87
C PRO A 319 16.64 -13.09 -12.72
N ARG A 320 16.72 -14.37 -12.33
CA ARG A 320 16.16 -15.48 -13.12
C ARG A 320 14.64 -15.54 -13.07
N ILE A 321 14.03 -15.26 -11.91
CA ILE A 321 12.59 -15.38 -11.69
C ILE A 321 11.87 -14.09 -12.09
N THR A 322 12.44 -12.92 -11.78
CA THR A 322 11.73 -11.63 -11.92
C THR A 322 11.94 -10.96 -13.28
N ALA A 323 12.98 -11.31 -14.05
CA ALA A 323 13.32 -10.64 -15.31
C ALA A 323 12.20 -10.62 -16.36
N ARG A 324 11.22 -11.53 -16.29
CA ARG A 324 10.10 -11.58 -17.23
C ARG A 324 8.82 -10.90 -16.72
N THR A 325 8.75 -10.54 -15.43
CA THR A 325 7.49 -10.16 -14.80
C THR A 325 7.32 -8.65 -14.61
N VAL A 326 8.35 -7.91 -14.21
CA VAL A 326 8.24 -6.44 -13.99
C VAL A 326 9.56 -5.75 -14.30
N ASP A 327 9.56 -4.85 -15.30
CA ASP A 327 10.71 -4.01 -15.67
C ASP A 327 10.41 -2.57 -15.20
N ILE A 328 10.65 -2.31 -13.92
CA ILE A 328 10.45 -1.00 -13.29
C ILE A 328 11.78 -0.58 -12.67
N HIS A 329 12.15 0.68 -12.89
CA HIS A 329 13.34 1.27 -12.29
C HIS A 329 13.29 1.15 -10.75
N PRO A 330 14.36 0.70 -10.06
CA PRO A 330 14.34 0.47 -8.61
C PRO A 330 13.83 1.67 -7.80
N ALA A 331 14.23 2.89 -8.15
CA ALA A 331 13.76 4.11 -7.49
C ALA A 331 12.23 4.31 -7.59
N VAL A 332 11.63 3.98 -8.74
CA VAL A 332 10.17 4.08 -8.95
C VAL A 332 9.46 3.00 -8.13
N SER A 333 10.01 1.78 -8.08
CA SER A 333 9.45 0.72 -7.24
C SER A 333 9.50 1.09 -5.75
N PHE A 334 10.63 1.61 -5.26
CA PHE A 334 10.78 2.02 -3.86
C PHE A 334 9.88 3.20 -3.50
N GLY A 335 9.87 4.25 -4.34
CA GLY A 335 8.98 5.40 -4.16
C GLY A 335 7.51 4.99 -4.17
N SER A 336 7.12 4.04 -5.02
CA SER A 336 5.74 3.52 -5.04
C SER A 336 5.36 2.80 -3.76
N VAL A 337 6.26 2.02 -3.16
CA VAL A 337 6.00 1.31 -1.89
C VAL A 337 5.80 2.31 -0.76
N ILE A 338 6.64 3.35 -0.70
CA ILE A 338 6.48 4.43 0.31
C ILE A 338 5.15 5.15 0.12
N ALA A 339 4.82 5.55 -1.11
CA ALA A 339 3.55 6.19 -1.42
C ALA A 339 2.35 5.28 -1.09
N GLY A 340 2.42 4.00 -1.46
CA GLY A 340 1.40 3.01 -1.15
C GLY A 340 1.22 2.82 0.35
N THR A 341 2.32 2.78 1.10
CA THR A 341 2.31 2.69 2.57
C THR A 341 1.65 3.92 3.19
N ALA A 342 1.98 5.12 2.71
CA ALA A 342 1.39 6.35 3.20
C ALA A 342 -0.12 6.45 2.92
N LEU A 343 -0.58 5.92 1.78
CA LEU A 343 -1.98 6.01 1.36
C LEU A 343 -2.86 4.93 1.99
N LEU A 344 -2.41 3.66 1.99
CA LEU A 344 -3.24 2.50 2.35
C LEU A 344 -2.58 1.59 3.41
N GLY A 345 -1.51 2.05 4.05
CA GLY A 345 -0.76 1.27 5.03
C GLY A 345 -0.10 0.03 4.41
N ALA A 346 -0.01 -1.05 5.20
CA ALA A 346 0.61 -2.30 4.78
C ALA A 346 0.03 -2.88 3.48
N VAL A 347 -1.27 -2.74 3.25
CA VAL A 347 -1.92 -3.22 2.03
C VAL A 347 -1.45 -2.43 0.81
N GLY A 348 -1.29 -1.12 0.93
CA GLY A 348 -0.76 -0.28 -0.14
C GLY A 348 0.69 -0.58 -0.48
N ALA A 349 1.52 -0.92 0.53
CA ALA A 349 2.89 -1.36 0.31
C ALA A 349 2.96 -2.62 -0.57
N LEU A 350 2.08 -3.59 -0.32
CA LEU A 350 2.03 -4.87 -1.04
C LEU A 350 1.57 -4.69 -2.50
N ILE A 351 0.60 -3.81 -2.71
CA ILE A 351 -0.02 -3.58 -4.03
C ILE A 351 0.71 -2.51 -4.86
N ALA A 352 1.55 -1.68 -4.23
CA ALA A 352 2.22 -0.55 -4.86
C ALA A 352 2.97 -0.89 -6.15
N ILE A 353 3.75 -1.97 -6.14
CA ILE A 353 4.57 -2.35 -7.30
C ILE A 353 3.69 -2.81 -8.47
N PRO A 354 2.76 -3.76 -8.29
CA PRO A 354 1.75 -4.07 -9.31
C PRO A 354 0.98 -2.84 -9.79
N ALA A 355 0.47 -2.01 -8.87
CA ALA A 355 -0.29 -0.82 -9.22
C ALA A 355 0.53 0.13 -10.10
N THR A 356 1.78 0.36 -9.75
CA THR A 356 2.69 1.20 -10.53
C THR A 356 3.02 0.57 -11.89
N ALA A 357 3.20 -0.76 -11.95
CA ALA A 357 3.39 -1.49 -13.20
C ALA A 357 2.19 -1.33 -14.14
N THR A 358 0.98 -1.50 -13.60
CA THR A 358 -0.27 -1.32 -14.35
C THR A 358 -0.41 0.11 -14.83
N LEU A 359 -0.19 1.09 -13.95
CA LEU A 359 -0.29 2.51 -14.27
C LEU A 359 0.72 2.91 -15.34
N GLN A 360 1.97 2.44 -15.25
CA GLN A 360 3.01 2.68 -16.25
C GLN A 360 2.64 2.04 -17.60
N ALA A 361 2.02 0.86 -17.62
CA ALA A 361 1.54 0.23 -18.84
C ALA A 361 0.39 1.01 -19.49
N PHE A 362 -0.58 1.47 -18.69
CA PHE A 362 -1.66 2.34 -19.15
C PHE A 362 -1.14 3.67 -19.70
N LEU A 363 -0.23 4.32 -18.97
CA LEU A 363 0.42 5.56 -19.41
C LEU A 363 1.23 5.35 -20.69
N GLY A 364 1.97 4.25 -20.81
CA GLY A 364 2.74 3.92 -22.02
C GLY A 364 1.87 3.62 -23.24
N ALA A 365 0.63 3.16 -23.05
CA ALA A 365 -0.33 2.99 -24.14
C ALA A 365 -0.90 4.33 -24.65
N TYR A 366 -0.95 5.35 -23.78
CA TYR A 366 -1.54 6.66 -24.10
C TYR A 366 -0.48 7.72 -24.46
N ILE A 367 0.73 7.60 -23.91
CA ILE A 367 1.85 8.52 -24.13
C ILE A 367 2.74 7.93 -25.22
N LYS A 368 2.74 8.58 -26.39
CA LYS A 368 3.63 8.24 -27.51
C LYS A 368 5.07 8.49 -27.08
N ARG A 369 5.82 7.42 -26.78
CA ARG A 369 7.24 7.52 -26.44
C ARG A 369 7.99 7.81 -27.75
N TYR A 370 8.49 9.04 -27.89
CA TYR A 370 9.36 9.40 -29.00
C TYR A 370 10.75 8.83 -28.73
N ASP A 371 11.39 8.25 -29.75
CA ASP A 371 12.79 7.86 -29.64
C ASP A 371 13.60 9.09 -29.23
N VAL A 372 14.35 8.94 -28.14
CA VAL A 372 15.28 9.97 -27.70
C VAL A 372 16.37 10.01 -28.76
N THR A 373 16.54 11.17 -29.41
CA THR A 373 17.65 11.40 -30.34
C THR A 373 18.94 11.03 -29.62
N ASP A 374 19.64 10.00 -30.10
CA ASP A 374 20.92 9.55 -29.54
C ASP A 374 21.93 10.70 -29.61
N ASP A 375 22.08 11.42 -28.50
CA ASP A 375 23.09 12.46 -28.39
C ASP A 375 24.44 11.75 -28.20
N LEU A 376 25.32 11.87 -29.20
CA LEU A 376 26.65 11.25 -29.28
C LEU A 376 27.56 11.58 -28.07
N ARG A 377 27.13 12.44 -27.15
CA ARG A 377 27.84 12.85 -25.94
C ARG A 377 27.66 11.89 -24.76
N VAL A 378 26.62 11.05 -24.74
CA VAL A 378 26.33 10.15 -23.61
C VAL A 378 27.18 8.87 -23.66
N HIS A 379 27.71 8.50 -24.83
CA HIS A 379 28.69 7.43 -24.95
C HIS A 379 30.10 7.98 -24.67
N GLY A 380 30.51 7.91 -23.39
CA GLY A 380 31.92 7.97 -23.03
C GLY A 380 32.68 6.86 -23.76
N ARG A 381 33.40 7.22 -24.82
CA ARG A 381 34.43 6.46 -25.56
C ARG A 381 34.59 5.00 -25.13
N THR A 382 33.62 4.15 -25.44
CA THR A 382 33.78 2.70 -25.26
C THR A 382 34.56 2.15 -26.46
N ARG A 383 35.87 2.31 -26.37
CA ARG A 383 36.91 1.41 -26.87
C ARG A 383 36.66 0.77 -28.25
N ARG A 384 36.61 1.57 -29.32
CA ARG A 384 36.95 1.12 -30.68
C ARG A 384 38.47 0.91 -30.81
N ARG A 385 39.03 -0.09 -30.09
CA ARG A 385 40.47 -0.43 -30.14
C ARG A 385 40.78 -1.90 -30.43
N GLY A 386 39.77 -2.75 -30.70
CA GLY A 386 39.98 -4.16 -31.04
C GLY A 386 40.00 -4.50 -32.54
N ALA A 387 39.28 -3.75 -33.38
CA ALA A 387 39.07 -4.16 -34.78
C ALA A 387 40.22 -3.78 -35.74
N SER A 388 41.10 -2.84 -35.38
CA SER A 388 42.14 -2.36 -36.30
C SER A 388 43.48 -3.10 -36.21
N ALA A 389 43.71 -3.88 -35.15
CA ALA A 389 44.95 -4.67 -35.04
C ALA A 389 44.85 -5.97 -35.85
N LEU A 390 43.74 -6.71 -35.72
CA LEU A 390 43.49 -7.94 -36.48
C LEU A 390 43.32 -7.68 -37.99
N ALA A 391 42.70 -6.55 -38.36
CA ALA A 391 42.59 -6.15 -39.76
C ALA A 391 43.96 -5.77 -40.37
N ARG A 392 44.83 -5.11 -39.59
CA ARG A 392 46.20 -4.78 -40.04
C ARG A 392 47.11 -6.02 -40.12
N MET A 393 46.95 -6.98 -39.22
CA MET A 393 47.66 -8.26 -39.30
C MET A 393 47.22 -9.09 -40.52
N ARG A 394 45.91 -9.16 -40.81
CA ARG A 394 45.42 -9.84 -42.03
C ARG A 394 45.90 -9.17 -43.31
N ALA A 395 45.96 -7.83 -43.35
CA ALA A 395 46.47 -7.10 -44.51
C ALA A 395 48.00 -7.25 -44.70
N ALA A 396 48.76 -7.41 -43.62
CA ALA A 396 50.20 -7.66 -43.69
C ALA A 396 50.53 -9.08 -44.17
N LEU A 397 49.75 -10.08 -43.77
CA LEU A 397 49.91 -11.48 -44.22
C LEU A 397 49.52 -11.66 -45.70
N ALA A 398 48.53 -10.92 -46.19
CA ALA A 398 48.11 -10.98 -47.59
C ALA A 398 49.10 -10.34 -48.59
N ARG A 399 50.12 -9.61 -48.13
CA ARG A 399 51.15 -8.99 -48.98
C ARG A 399 52.44 -9.81 -49.10
N ARG A 400 52.49 -11.00 -48.51
CA ARG A 400 53.66 -11.90 -48.52
C ARG A 400 53.40 -13.27 -49.19
N GLY A 401 52.28 -13.41 -49.89
CA GLY A 401 51.93 -14.59 -50.68
C GLY A 401 52.18 -14.35 -52.16
#